data_AF-A0A7X6ZM44-F1
#
_entry.id   AF-A0A7X6ZM44-F1
#
_cell.length_a   1.000
_cell.length_b   1.000
_cell.length_c   1.000
_cell.angle_alpha   90.00
_cell.angle_beta   90.00
_cell.angle_gamma   90.00
#
_symmetry.space_group_name_H-M   'P 1'
#
loop_
_entity.id
_entity.type
_entity.pdbx_description
1 polymer ?
#
loop_
_entity_poly.entity_id
_entity_poly.type
_entity_poly.pdbx_seq_one_letter_code
_entity_poly.pdbx_strand_id
1 'polypeptide(L)'
;MKTARPPLALALGVACLLLLPLSARADAPPAEILTANYLRYLLFNHVQVQGQQLVDDAPALHQPGLQTRLDHWLDAYQNTIRDHLETRFPGDARNQFEEYIHCFTRAEQDNDLAYLEQLADAVGWPGPAAEGYGAFRRWGIDRWVAGDMQNGVDFLATLSRTIDHLEDTPAPSDESARPSQPAQPAPPPRPANPLRDAEAEPAPFEATDAPAGAPLQQFSAMREQRRQKALEDAHAGMAQIAAERDAWEQEYAANKEAKAQAEAQAMQAQAARLAATDEEALEQRKNSFRSRAINVVAGVASSTVGAFTGAIAGRAADEAVHSIFDRK
;
A
#
# COMPACT_ATOMS: atom_id res chain seq x y z
N MET A 1 43.34 10.75 -21.16
CA MET A 1 41.93 10.60 -21.60
C MET A 1 41.58 9.12 -21.73
N LYS A 2 40.88 8.56 -20.75
CA LYS A 2 39.83 7.54 -20.93
C LYS A 2 39.27 7.22 -19.55
N THR A 3 38.02 7.60 -19.41
CA THR A 3 37.15 7.51 -18.23
C THR A 3 36.76 6.06 -17.94
N ALA A 4 37.05 5.59 -16.74
CA ALA A 4 36.42 4.40 -16.17
C ALA A 4 35.25 4.85 -15.28
N ARG A 5 34.03 4.41 -15.63
CA ARG A 5 32.83 4.59 -14.80
C ARG A 5 32.80 3.50 -13.72
N PRO A 6 32.54 3.80 -12.44
CA PRO A 6 32.20 2.79 -11.44
C PRO A 6 30.71 2.39 -11.54
N PRO A 7 30.34 1.18 -11.06
CA PRO A 7 28.98 0.68 -11.08
C PRO A 7 28.10 1.37 -10.03
N LEU A 8 26.86 1.64 -10.43
CA LEU A 8 25.75 2.11 -9.62
C LEU A 8 25.50 1.12 -8.47
N ALA A 9 25.86 1.52 -7.25
CA ALA A 9 25.43 0.85 -6.03
C ALA A 9 23.96 1.17 -5.78
N LEU A 10 23.15 0.11 -5.69
CA LEU A 10 21.77 0.11 -5.25
C LEU A 10 21.69 0.74 -3.85
N ALA A 11 21.10 1.93 -3.77
CA ALA A 11 20.76 2.55 -2.49
C ALA A 11 19.56 1.79 -1.91
N LEU A 12 19.81 0.88 -0.97
CA LEU A 12 18.79 0.36 -0.07
C LEU A 12 18.31 1.55 0.78
N GLY A 13 17.10 2.03 0.50
CA GLY A 13 16.43 3.04 1.30
C GLY A 13 16.08 2.47 2.66
N VAL A 14 16.97 2.69 3.64
CA VAL A 14 16.64 2.57 5.06
C VAL A 14 15.63 3.68 5.36
N ALA A 15 14.36 3.32 5.34
CA ALA A 15 13.31 4.15 5.92
C ALA A 15 13.52 4.19 7.43
N CYS A 16 14.33 5.14 7.89
CA CYS A 16 14.33 5.59 9.27
C CYS A 16 12.92 6.09 9.59
N LEU A 17 12.10 5.22 10.17
CA LEU A 17 10.92 5.59 10.94
C LEU A 17 11.42 6.47 12.09
N LEU A 18 11.34 7.79 11.87
CA LEU A 18 11.56 8.80 12.89
C LEU A 18 10.44 8.64 13.92
N LEU A 19 10.73 7.87 14.98
CA LEU A 19 9.99 7.93 16.24
C LEU A 19 10.16 9.35 16.77
N LEU A 20 9.14 10.18 16.53
CA LEU A 20 9.06 11.51 17.13
C LEU A 20 9.07 11.35 18.65
N PRO A 21 9.97 12.04 19.38
CA PRO A 21 9.96 12.00 20.83
C PRO A 21 8.65 12.63 21.31
N LEU A 22 7.80 11.80 21.91
CA LEU A 22 6.60 12.26 22.61
C LEU A 22 7.08 13.24 23.69
N SER A 23 6.78 14.52 23.54
CA SER A 23 7.26 15.55 24.46
C SER A 23 6.76 15.23 25.87
N ALA A 24 7.68 14.82 26.75
CA ALA A 24 7.40 14.64 28.17
C ALA A 24 6.86 15.95 28.72
N ARG A 25 5.60 15.94 29.17
CA ARG A 25 4.97 17.09 29.82
C ARG A 25 5.67 17.26 31.17
N ALA A 26 6.51 18.28 31.29
CA ALA A 26 7.46 18.44 32.40
C ALA A 26 6.82 18.53 33.80
N ASP A 27 5.51 18.72 33.91
CA ASP A 27 4.77 18.91 35.17
C ASP A 27 3.78 17.78 35.51
N ALA A 28 3.82 16.62 34.82
CA ALA A 28 2.93 15.53 35.16
C ALA A 28 3.17 15.00 36.60
N PRO A 29 2.09 14.74 37.38
CA PRO A 29 2.21 14.17 38.71
C PRO A 29 2.91 12.81 38.67
N PRO A 30 3.66 12.42 39.71
CA PRO A 30 4.38 11.15 39.76
C PRO A 30 3.50 9.93 39.43
N ALA A 31 2.27 9.92 39.93
CA ALA A 31 1.29 8.87 39.68
C ALA A 31 0.91 8.73 38.19
N GLU A 32 0.80 9.85 37.46
CA GLU A 32 0.52 9.83 36.02
C GLU A 32 1.67 9.20 35.24
N ILE A 33 2.92 9.57 35.56
CA ILE A 33 4.11 8.99 34.90
C ILE A 33 4.21 7.49 35.15
N LEU A 34 4.00 7.05 36.39
CA LEU A 34 4.04 5.63 36.75
C LEU A 34 2.91 4.85 36.07
N THR A 35 1.68 5.39 36.10
CA THR A 35 0.52 4.75 35.44
C THR A 35 0.72 4.66 33.93
N ALA A 36 1.11 5.76 33.29
CA ALA A 36 1.33 5.79 31.84
C ALA A 36 2.41 4.78 31.42
N ASN A 37 3.53 4.72 32.13
CA ASN A 37 4.60 3.76 31.82
C ASN A 37 4.22 2.32 32.15
N TYR A 38 3.37 2.07 33.14
CA TYR A 38 2.79 0.74 33.37
C TYR A 38 1.91 0.31 32.19
N LEU A 39 1.05 1.20 31.68
CA LEU A 39 0.25 0.92 30.49
C LEU A 39 1.12 0.72 29.24
N ARG A 40 2.21 1.49 29.08
CA ARG A 40 3.19 1.26 28.03
C ARG A 40 3.86 -0.09 28.16
N TYR A 41 4.21 -0.53 29.37
CA TYR A 41 4.75 -1.86 29.61
C TYR A 41 3.76 -2.96 29.21
N LEU A 42 2.47 -2.81 29.53
CA LEU A 42 1.44 -3.77 29.08
C LEU A 42 1.37 -3.84 27.56
N LEU A 43 1.47 -2.70 26.87
CA LEU A 43 1.56 -2.66 25.40
C LEU A 43 2.84 -3.32 24.87
N PHE A 44 4.00 -3.04 25.48
CA PHE A 44 5.28 -3.67 25.13
C PHE A 44 5.16 -5.19 25.18
N ASN A 45 4.64 -5.74 26.27
CA ASN A 45 4.46 -7.19 26.43
C ASN A 45 3.46 -7.74 25.41
N HIS A 46 2.37 -7.02 25.14
CA HIS A 46 1.42 -7.44 24.11
C HIS A 46 2.05 -7.52 22.72
N VAL A 47 2.82 -6.50 22.31
CA VAL A 47 3.51 -6.48 21.01
C VAL A 47 4.60 -7.55 20.97
N GLN A 48 5.32 -7.79 22.06
CA GLN A 48 6.30 -8.86 22.16
C GLN A 48 5.66 -10.23 21.90
N VAL A 49 4.58 -10.55 22.61
CA VAL A 49 3.90 -11.87 22.49
C VAL A 49 3.31 -12.06 21.09
N GLN A 50 2.56 -11.06 20.59
CA GLN A 50 1.96 -11.15 19.26
C GLN A 50 3.01 -11.13 18.14
N GLY A 51 4.05 -10.31 18.29
CA GLY A 51 5.16 -10.24 17.35
C GLY A 51 5.92 -11.56 17.29
N GLN A 52 6.19 -12.19 18.44
CA GLN A 52 6.87 -13.48 18.49
C GLN A 52 6.03 -14.57 17.83
N GLN A 53 4.73 -14.61 18.09
CA GLN A 53 3.83 -15.55 17.42
C GLN A 53 3.88 -15.41 15.89
N LEU A 54 3.88 -14.17 15.37
CA LEU A 54 4.03 -13.92 13.94
C LEU A 54 5.38 -14.38 13.39
N VAL A 55 6.46 -14.20 14.14
CA VAL A 55 7.79 -14.69 13.74
C VAL A 55 7.81 -16.22 13.73
N ASP A 56 7.28 -16.87 14.76
CA ASP A 56 7.28 -18.33 14.90
C ASP A 56 6.46 -19.02 13.80
N ASP A 57 5.34 -18.40 13.39
CA ASP A 57 4.47 -18.91 12.32
C ASP A 57 5.03 -18.65 10.91
N ALA A 58 6.01 -17.75 10.76
CA ALA A 58 6.60 -17.42 9.47
C ALA A 58 7.56 -18.53 8.96
N PRO A 59 7.81 -18.61 7.64
CA PRO A 59 8.76 -19.58 7.09
C PRO A 59 10.16 -19.46 7.71
N ALA A 60 10.74 -20.60 8.12
CA ALA A 60 12.00 -20.68 8.88
C ALA A 60 13.17 -19.88 8.27
N LEU A 61 13.22 -19.78 6.93
CA LEU A 61 14.25 -19.02 6.21
C LEU A 61 14.23 -17.53 6.56
N HIS A 62 13.07 -16.97 6.88
CA HIS A 62 12.86 -15.54 7.11
C HIS A 62 12.78 -15.15 8.59
N GLN A 63 12.61 -16.13 9.48
CA GLN A 63 12.49 -15.91 10.93
C GLN A 63 13.63 -15.05 11.52
N PRO A 64 14.92 -15.26 11.20
CA PRO A 64 15.99 -14.43 11.78
C PRO A 64 15.87 -12.95 11.44
N GLY A 65 15.41 -12.62 10.22
CA GLY A 65 15.21 -11.24 9.79
C GLY A 65 14.01 -10.58 10.46
N LEU A 66 12.91 -11.34 10.61
CA LEU A 66 11.71 -10.89 11.32
C LEU A 66 11.97 -10.72 12.82
N GLN A 67 12.71 -11.65 13.44
CA GLN A 67 13.14 -11.57 14.83
C GLN A 67 13.98 -10.31 15.07
N THR A 68 15.00 -10.07 14.25
CA THR A 68 15.85 -8.86 14.34
C THR A 68 15.01 -7.58 14.33
N ARG A 69 13.96 -7.55 13.49
CA ARG A 69 13.06 -6.41 13.37
C ARG A 69 12.14 -6.25 14.58
N LEU A 70 11.65 -7.36 15.15
CA LEU A 70 10.91 -7.36 16.41
C LEU A 70 11.77 -6.86 17.56
N ASP A 71 12.96 -7.42 17.73
CA ASP A 71 13.90 -7.04 18.79
C ASP A 71 14.25 -5.55 18.70
N HIS A 72 14.57 -5.03 17.51
CA HIS A 72 14.84 -3.60 17.33
C HIS A 72 13.67 -2.70 17.75
N TRP A 73 12.42 -3.08 17.44
CA TRP A 73 11.26 -2.32 17.87
C TRP A 73 11.09 -2.38 19.39
N LEU A 74 11.23 -3.58 19.98
CA LEU A 74 11.12 -3.80 21.42
C LEU A 74 12.18 -2.99 22.17
N ASP A 75 13.44 -3.02 21.73
CA ASP A 75 14.54 -2.27 22.37
C ASP A 75 14.30 -0.76 22.33
N ALA A 76 13.86 -0.22 21.18
CA ALA A 76 13.55 1.20 21.05
C ALA A 76 12.40 1.63 21.97
N TYR A 77 11.36 0.81 22.06
CA TYR A 77 10.19 1.10 22.90
C TYR A 77 10.51 0.94 24.39
N GLN A 78 11.31 -0.07 24.75
CA GLN A 78 11.82 -0.28 26.10
C GLN A 78 12.66 0.92 26.57
N ASN A 79 13.57 1.43 25.71
CA ASN A 79 14.36 2.63 26.02
C ASN A 79 13.48 3.86 26.24
N THR A 80 12.38 4.00 25.48
CA THR A 80 11.41 5.09 25.70
C THR A 80 10.80 5.04 27.09
N ILE A 81 10.41 3.85 27.57
CA ILE A 81 9.87 3.67 28.92
C ILE A 81 10.94 3.99 29.96
N ARG A 82 12.16 3.45 29.78
CA ARG A 82 13.29 3.65 30.70
C ARG A 82 13.65 5.12 30.82
N ASP A 83 13.85 5.80 29.70
CA ASP A 83 14.23 7.23 29.64
C ASP A 83 13.17 8.11 30.32
N HIS A 84 11.88 7.83 30.11
CA HIS A 84 10.80 8.56 30.79
C HIS A 84 10.81 8.35 32.30
N LEU A 85 11.02 7.12 32.77
CA LEU A 85 11.10 6.83 34.19
C LEU A 85 12.35 7.45 34.83
N GLU A 86 13.51 7.30 34.22
CA GLU A 86 14.79 7.83 34.71
C GLU A 86 14.84 9.37 34.71
N THR A 87 14.21 10.01 33.72
CA THR A 87 14.08 11.47 33.68
C THR A 87 13.28 11.99 34.87
N ARG A 88 12.23 11.26 35.30
CA ARG A 88 11.35 11.70 36.39
C ARG A 88 11.86 11.31 37.77
N PHE A 89 12.50 10.14 37.87
CA PHE A 89 12.95 9.51 39.11
C PHE A 89 14.44 9.14 39.03
N PRO A 90 15.34 10.14 38.95
CA PRO A 90 16.76 9.90 38.76
C PRO A 90 17.34 9.08 39.92
N GLY A 91 17.91 7.90 39.61
CA GLY A 91 18.54 7.01 40.57
C GLY A 91 17.60 6.09 41.36
N ASP A 92 16.27 6.24 41.22
CA ASP A 92 15.27 5.43 41.95
C ASP A 92 14.11 4.94 41.05
N ALA A 93 14.17 5.23 39.75
CA ALA A 93 13.15 4.86 38.76
C ALA A 93 12.73 3.39 38.82
N ARG A 94 13.70 2.49 39.00
CA ARG A 94 13.46 1.05 39.14
C ARG A 94 12.52 0.74 40.31
N ASN A 95 12.90 1.15 41.53
CA ASN A 95 12.17 0.82 42.74
C ASN A 95 10.79 1.47 42.76
N GLN A 96 10.70 2.74 42.35
CA GLN A 96 9.42 3.47 42.27
C GLN A 96 8.44 2.78 41.31
N PHE A 97 8.93 2.32 40.16
CA PHE A 97 8.11 1.63 39.19
C PHE A 97 7.68 0.25 39.67
N GLU A 98 8.59 -0.50 40.30
CA GLU A 98 8.32 -1.80 40.92
C GLU A 98 7.24 -1.70 42.00
N GLU A 99 7.42 -0.77 42.95
CA GLU A 99 6.50 -0.53 44.05
C GLU A 99 5.12 -0.12 43.53
N TYR A 100 5.08 0.77 42.54
CA TYR A 100 3.83 1.16 41.90
C TYR A 100 3.11 -0.04 41.27
N ILE A 101 3.80 -0.87 40.49
CA ILE A 101 3.18 -2.05 39.85
C ILE A 101 2.63 -2.98 40.91
N HIS A 102 3.41 -3.27 41.96
CA HIS A 102 2.99 -4.12 43.06
C HIS A 102 1.74 -3.56 43.78
N CYS A 103 1.73 -2.28 44.13
CA CYS A 103 0.57 -1.64 44.76
C CYS A 103 -0.66 -1.64 43.83
N PHE A 104 -0.49 -1.25 42.57
CA PHE A 104 -1.58 -1.15 41.60
C PHE A 104 -2.22 -2.51 41.33
N THR A 105 -1.40 -3.53 41.06
CA THR A 105 -1.89 -4.88 40.74
C THR A 105 -2.56 -5.55 41.94
N ARG A 106 -2.04 -5.34 43.16
CA ARG A 106 -2.68 -5.82 44.37
C ARG A 106 -4.03 -5.13 44.60
N ALA A 107 -4.06 -3.80 44.50
CA ALA A 107 -5.28 -3.03 44.67
C ALA A 107 -6.35 -3.42 43.63
N GLU A 108 -5.94 -3.71 42.40
CA GLU A 108 -6.83 -4.24 41.37
C GLU A 108 -7.40 -5.63 41.72
N GLN A 109 -6.56 -6.56 42.17
CA GLN A 109 -6.98 -7.91 42.56
C GLN A 109 -7.95 -7.91 43.74
N ASP A 110 -7.69 -7.05 44.72
CA ASP A 110 -8.54 -6.86 45.89
C ASP A 110 -9.80 -6.01 45.55
N ASN A 111 -9.91 -5.52 44.31
CA ASN A 111 -10.92 -4.57 43.85
C ASN A 111 -11.06 -3.37 44.81
N ASP A 112 -9.93 -2.85 45.27
CA ASP A 112 -9.83 -1.73 46.20
C ASP A 112 -10.21 -0.43 45.48
N LEU A 113 -11.48 -0.04 45.61
CA LEU A 113 -12.00 1.17 45.00
C LEU A 113 -11.48 2.45 45.69
N ALA A 114 -11.03 2.37 46.93
CA ALA A 114 -10.49 3.53 47.64
C ALA A 114 -9.09 3.90 47.13
N TYR A 115 -8.25 2.89 46.86
CA TYR A 115 -7.00 3.09 46.14
C TYR A 115 -7.24 3.67 44.74
N LEU A 116 -8.22 3.13 44.01
CA LEU A 116 -8.58 3.64 42.68
C LEU A 116 -9.04 5.10 42.72
N GLU A 117 -9.84 5.50 43.71
CA GLU A 117 -10.30 6.88 43.88
C GLU A 117 -9.12 7.83 44.16
N GLN A 118 -8.20 7.45 45.04
CA GLN A 118 -6.98 8.24 45.30
C GLN A 118 -6.10 8.37 44.04
N LEU A 119 -5.94 7.29 43.30
CA LEU A 119 -5.19 7.29 42.05
C LEU A 119 -5.89 8.14 40.99
N ALA A 120 -7.22 8.02 40.87
CA ALA A 120 -8.06 8.80 39.96
C ALA A 120 -7.88 10.29 40.19
N ASP A 121 -7.95 10.74 41.44
CA ASP A 121 -7.74 12.13 41.83
C ASP A 121 -6.31 12.59 41.49
N ALA A 122 -5.30 11.76 41.80
CA ALA A 122 -3.89 12.08 41.55
C ALA A 122 -3.56 12.27 40.06
N VAL A 123 -4.26 11.58 39.17
CA VAL A 123 -4.04 11.65 37.71
C VAL A 123 -5.11 12.44 36.96
N GLY A 124 -6.15 12.89 37.65
CA GLY A 124 -7.26 13.65 37.08
C GLY A 124 -8.19 12.81 36.18
N TRP A 125 -8.45 11.55 36.53
CA TRP A 125 -9.47 10.73 35.85
C TRP A 125 -10.88 11.23 36.20
N PRO A 126 -11.72 11.63 35.22
CA PRO A 126 -13.05 12.17 35.51
C PRO A 126 -14.12 11.11 35.79
N GLY A 127 -13.80 9.82 35.65
CA GLY A 127 -14.76 8.73 35.87
C GLY A 127 -14.92 8.40 37.36
N PRO A 128 -16.09 7.92 37.79
CA PRO A 128 -16.27 7.46 39.16
C PRO A 128 -15.50 6.15 39.39
N ALA A 129 -14.87 6.00 40.56
CA ALA A 129 -14.16 4.77 40.93
C ALA A 129 -15.04 3.50 40.84
N ALA A 130 -16.36 3.64 40.98
CA ALA A 130 -17.33 2.56 40.81
C ALA A 130 -17.33 1.91 39.40
N GLU A 131 -16.81 2.57 38.37
CA GLU A 131 -16.59 1.97 37.04
C GLU A 131 -15.40 0.99 37.00
N GLY A 132 -14.57 1.00 38.04
CA GLY A 132 -13.49 0.06 38.28
C GLY A 132 -12.23 0.28 37.43
N TYR A 133 -11.22 -0.55 37.71
CA TYR A 133 -9.89 -0.46 37.11
C TYR A 133 -9.89 -0.60 35.57
N GLY A 134 -10.85 -1.35 35.01
CA GLY A 134 -10.97 -1.52 33.56
C GLY A 134 -11.39 -0.25 32.82
N ALA A 135 -12.23 0.59 33.43
CA ALA A 135 -12.61 1.88 32.85
C ALA A 135 -11.47 2.90 32.98
N PHE A 136 -10.80 2.92 34.14
CA PHE A 136 -9.61 3.72 34.38
C PHE A 136 -8.50 3.44 33.36
N ARG A 137 -8.20 2.17 33.09
CA ARG A 137 -7.20 1.79 32.08
C ARG A 137 -7.58 2.26 30.68
N ARG A 138 -8.84 2.09 30.26
CA ARG A 138 -9.28 2.56 28.93
C ARG A 138 -9.04 4.04 28.77
N TRP A 139 -9.44 4.81 29.78
CA TRP A 139 -9.19 6.25 29.80
C TRP A 139 -7.69 6.58 29.78
N GLY A 140 -6.87 5.89 30.58
CA GLY A 140 -5.42 6.08 30.59
C GLY A 140 -4.74 5.72 29.27
N ILE A 141 -5.19 4.65 28.60
CA ILE A 141 -4.73 4.26 27.27
C ILE A 141 -5.07 5.38 26.28
N ASP A 142 -6.32 5.82 26.24
CA ASP A 142 -6.77 6.86 25.31
C ASP A 142 -6.05 8.20 25.54
N ARG A 143 -5.73 8.52 26.80
CA ARG A 143 -5.09 9.78 27.17
C ARG A 143 -3.58 9.79 26.97
N TRP A 144 -2.88 8.72 27.34
CA TRP A 144 -1.42 8.72 27.46
C TRP A 144 -0.70 7.81 26.46
N VAL A 145 -1.35 6.73 26.04
CA VAL A 145 -0.73 5.63 25.28
C VAL A 145 -1.36 5.46 23.90
N ALA A 146 -2.32 6.31 23.51
CA ALA A 146 -3.04 6.17 22.25
C ALA A 146 -2.11 6.21 21.02
N GLY A 147 -1.11 7.11 21.03
CA GLY A 147 -0.09 7.19 19.98
C GLY A 147 0.81 5.95 19.96
N ASP A 148 1.26 5.51 21.12
CA ASP A 148 2.09 4.31 21.27
C ASP A 148 1.34 3.05 20.81
N MET A 149 0.06 2.93 21.15
CA MET A 149 -0.83 1.86 20.72
C MET A 149 -0.94 1.81 19.20
N GLN A 150 -1.12 2.97 18.57
CA GLN A 150 -1.15 3.07 17.11
C GLN A 150 0.18 2.62 16.50
N ASN A 151 1.31 3.05 17.07
CA ASN A 151 2.65 2.64 16.63
C ASN A 151 2.86 1.12 16.74
N GLY A 152 2.42 0.49 17.84
CA GLY A 152 2.50 -0.97 18.03
C GLY A 152 1.62 -1.73 17.03
N VAL A 153 0.40 -1.25 16.79
CA VAL A 153 -0.52 -1.83 15.79
C VAL A 153 0.05 -1.70 14.38
N ASP A 154 0.57 -0.53 14.00
CA ASP A 154 1.17 -0.31 12.70
C ASP A 154 2.42 -1.17 12.50
N PHE A 155 3.22 -1.36 13.55
CA PHE A 155 4.35 -2.27 13.54
C PHE A 155 3.91 -3.72 13.28
N LEU A 156 2.99 -4.27 14.06
CA LEU A 156 2.49 -5.64 13.88
C LEU A 156 1.83 -5.84 12.52
N ALA A 157 1.05 -4.87 12.04
CA ALA A 157 0.45 -4.91 10.72
C ALA A 157 1.50 -4.92 9.60
N THR A 158 2.58 -4.16 9.77
CA THR A 158 3.69 -4.17 8.80
C THR A 158 4.47 -5.47 8.87
N LEU A 159 4.67 -6.06 10.05
CA LEU A 159 5.31 -7.36 10.22
C LEU A 159 4.50 -8.46 9.54
N SER A 160 3.18 -8.52 9.80
CA SER A 160 2.25 -9.46 9.14
C SER A 160 2.26 -9.29 7.62
N ARG A 161 2.17 -8.07 7.10
CA ARG A 161 2.25 -7.85 5.63
C ARG A 161 3.58 -8.30 5.05
N THR A 162 4.68 -8.14 5.79
CA THR A 162 5.98 -8.63 5.35
C THR A 162 5.95 -10.15 5.21
N ILE A 163 5.32 -10.86 6.14
CA ILE A 163 5.14 -12.32 6.09
C ILE A 163 4.25 -12.71 4.91
N ASP A 164 3.09 -12.07 4.74
CA ASP A 164 2.18 -12.34 3.61
C ASP A 164 2.90 -12.19 2.26
N HIS A 165 3.72 -11.15 2.09
CA HIS A 165 4.52 -10.97 0.87
C HIS A 165 5.63 -12.00 0.67
N LEU A 166 6.19 -12.54 1.76
CA LEU A 166 7.18 -13.62 1.67
C LEU A 166 6.53 -14.94 1.24
N GLU A 167 5.26 -15.16 1.60
CA GLU A 167 4.47 -16.31 1.13
C GLU A 167 4.04 -16.16 -0.33
N ASP A 168 3.70 -14.94 -0.76
CA ASP A 168 3.30 -14.60 -2.13
C ASP A 168 4.47 -14.46 -3.11
N THR A 169 5.72 -14.49 -2.63
CA THR A 169 6.89 -14.48 -3.53
C THR A 169 7.10 -15.92 -4.03
N PRO A 170 6.72 -16.26 -5.28
CA PRO A 170 7.02 -17.57 -5.81
C PRO A 170 8.54 -17.77 -5.76
N ALA A 171 8.99 -18.91 -5.25
CA ALA A 171 10.37 -19.36 -5.42
C ALA A 171 10.77 -19.10 -6.88
N PRO A 172 11.97 -18.55 -7.15
CA PRO A 172 12.38 -18.17 -8.49
C PRO A 172 12.15 -19.36 -9.41
N SER A 173 11.09 -19.27 -10.19
CA SER A 173 10.74 -20.29 -11.15
C SER A 173 11.76 -20.09 -12.26
N ASP A 174 12.46 -21.15 -12.64
CA ASP A 174 13.29 -21.17 -13.83
C ASP A 174 12.46 -20.62 -15.01
N GLU A 175 12.63 -19.35 -15.33
CA GLU A 175 11.89 -18.61 -16.37
C GLU A 175 12.45 -18.96 -17.77
N SER A 176 12.87 -20.21 -17.94
CA SER A 176 13.36 -20.81 -19.17
C SER A 176 12.36 -21.83 -19.71
N ALA A 177 11.06 -21.55 -19.64
CA ALA A 177 10.05 -22.37 -20.32
C ALA A 177 8.71 -21.63 -20.52
N ARG A 178 8.70 -20.48 -21.22
CA ARG A 178 7.50 -20.05 -21.94
C ARG A 178 7.60 -20.49 -23.40
N PRO A 179 6.78 -21.43 -23.87
CA PRO A 179 6.66 -21.67 -25.30
C PRO A 179 5.96 -20.47 -25.94
N SER A 180 6.66 -19.82 -26.86
CA SER A 180 6.14 -18.76 -27.71
C SER A 180 4.90 -19.22 -28.45
N GLN A 181 3.79 -18.51 -28.24
CA GLN A 181 2.55 -18.70 -29.00
C GLN A 181 2.82 -18.29 -30.47
N PRO A 182 2.54 -19.15 -31.47
CA PRO A 182 2.68 -18.75 -32.86
C PRO A 182 1.58 -17.76 -33.26
N ALA A 183 1.98 -16.67 -33.90
CA ALA A 183 1.09 -15.65 -34.44
C ALA A 183 0.11 -16.27 -35.47
N GLN A 184 -1.19 -15.99 -35.32
CA GLN A 184 -2.19 -16.32 -36.31
C GLN A 184 -2.01 -15.44 -37.58
N PRO A 185 -2.08 -16.01 -38.79
CA PRO A 185 -2.05 -15.22 -40.02
C PRO A 185 -3.37 -14.46 -40.22
N ALA A 186 -3.26 -13.21 -40.68
CA ALA A 186 -4.40 -12.34 -41.00
C ALA A 186 -5.25 -12.88 -42.18
N PRO A 187 -6.58 -12.63 -42.20
CA PRO A 187 -7.45 -13.08 -43.28
C PRO A 187 -7.24 -12.26 -44.58
N PRO A 188 -7.43 -12.86 -45.77
CA PRO A 188 -7.27 -12.14 -47.04
C PRO A 188 -8.43 -11.17 -47.32
N PRO A 189 -8.19 -10.07 -48.06
CA PRO A 189 -9.22 -9.09 -48.41
C PRO A 189 -10.19 -9.64 -49.47
N ARG A 190 -11.46 -9.23 -49.39
CA ARG A 190 -12.51 -9.58 -50.38
C ARG A 190 -12.40 -8.70 -51.63
N PRO A 191 -12.70 -9.22 -52.84
CA PRO A 191 -12.68 -8.42 -54.08
C PRO A 191 -13.91 -7.50 -54.21
N ALA A 192 -13.68 -6.29 -54.74
CA ALA A 192 -14.72 -5.33 -55.10
C ALA A 192 -15.46 -5.73 -56.40
N ASN A 193 -16.75 -5.40 -56.49
CA ASN A 193 -17.70 -5.89 -57.50
C ASN A 193 -17.72 -4.97 -58.75
N PRO A 194 -17.32 -5.45 -59.95
CA PRO A 194 -17.11 -4.63 -61.16
C PRO A 194 -18.37 -4.30 -61.98
N LEU A 195 -19.57 -4.46 -61.41
CA LEU A 195 -20.85 -4.37 -62.14
C LEU A 195 -21.58 -3.03 -61.99
N ARG A 196 -20.97 -2.01 -61.37
CA ARG A 196 -21.63 -0.72 -61.11
C ARG A 196 -21.21 0.43 -62.03
N ASP A 197 -20.17 0.25 -62.87
CA ASP A 197 -19.61 1.34 -63.70
C ASP A 197 -19.97 1.24 -65.20
N ALA A 198 -20.92 0.37 -65.58
CA ALA A 198 -21.29 0.14 -66.97
C ALA A 198 -22.62 0.80 -67.41
N GLU A 199 -23.31 1.55 -66.55
CA GLU A 199 -24.65 2.12 -66.83
C GLU A 199 -24.64 3.61 -67.22
N ALA A 200 -23.55 4.13 -67.79
CA ALA A 200 -23.57 5.46 -68.41
C ALA A 200 -24.10 5.39 -69.86
N GLU A 201 -25.24 6.04 -70.13
CA GLU A 201 -25.82 6.17 -71.48
C GLU A 201 -24.82 6.79 -72.48
N PRO A 202 -24.71 6.25 -73.72
CA PRO A 202 -23.92 6.89 -74.75
C PRO A 202 -24.66 8.14 -75.28
N ALA A 203 -23.98 9.29 -75.26
CA ALA A 203 -24.49 10.53 -75.84
C ALA A 203 -24.73 10.40 -77.37
N PRO A 204 -25.80 11.02 -77.93
CA PRO A 204 -26.15 10.92 -79.34
C PRO A 204 -25.13 11.62 -80.24
N PHE A 205 -24.89 11.01 -81.39
CA PHE A 205 -23.95 11.43 -82.42
C PHE A 205 -24.48 12.63 -83.21
N GLU A 206 -23.81 13.78 -83.12
CA GLU A 206 -24.00 14.90 -84.05
C GLU A 206 -22.98 14.83 -85.19
N ALA A 207 -23.48 14.71 -86.42
CA ALA A 207 -22.70 14.88 -87.63
C ALA A 207 -22.73 16.35 -88.04
N THR A 208 -21.58 17.00 -88.08
CA THR A 208 -21.40 18.32 -88.70
C THR A 208 -20.34 18.24 -89.79
N ASP A 209 -20.69 18.73 -90.98
CA ASP A 209 -19.87 18.72 -92.18
C ASP A 209 -18.72 19.75 -92.13
N ALA A 210 -17.52 19.22 -92.42
CA ALA A 210 -16.28 19.74 -93.03
C ALA A 210 -15.84 21.23 -92.89
N PRO A 211 -14.51 21.44 -92.84
CA PRO A 211 -13.88 21.80 -94.12
C PRO A 211 -12.61 20.99 -94.44
N ALA A 212 -12.34 20.93 -95.73
CA ALA A 212 -11.29 20.14 -96.37
C ALA A 212 -9.88 20.45 -95.85
N GLY A 213 -9.31 19.47 -95.14
CA GLY A 213 -7.90 19.34 -94.82
C GLY A 213 -7.63 17.90 -94.39
N ALA A 214 -6.75 17.19 -95.11
CA ALA A 214 -6.30 15.80 -94.89
C ALA A 214 -7.06 15.01 -93.78
N PRO A 215 -8.22 14.37 -94.09
CA PRO A 215 -9.12 13.78 -93.09
C PRO A 215 -8.45 12.73 -92.19
N LEU A 216 -7.42 12.04 -92.68
CA LEU A 216 -6.67 11.03 -91.92
C LEU A 216 -5.84 11.62 -90.76
N GLN A 217 -5.36 12.87 -90.87
CA GLN A 217 -4.55 13.51 -89.81
C GLN A 217 -5.40 14.01 -88.64
N GLN A 218 -6.66 14.39 -88.89
CA GLN A 218 -7.59 14.78 -87.83
C GLN A 218 -8.00 13.58 -86.96
N PHE A 219 -8.15 12.38 -87.54
CA PHE A 219 -8.42 11.16 -86.78
C PHE A 219 -7.22 10.73 -85.93
N SER A 220 -5.99 10.86 -86.42
CA SER A 220 -4.80 10.57 -85.60
C SER A 220 -4.67 11.55 -84.44
N ALA A 221 -4.89 12.85 -84.68
CA ALA A 221 -4.87 13.88 -83.63
C ALA A 221 -5.99 13.64 -82.59
N MET A 222 -7.20 13.28 -83.01
CA MET A 222 -8.29 12.94 -82.07
C MET A 222 -8.02 11.68 -81.26
N ARG A 223 -7.38 10.65 -81.82
CA ARG A 223 -6.99 9.45 -81.05
C ARG A 223 -5.92 9.77 -80.03
N GLU A 224 -4.93 10.57 -80.41
CA GLU A 224 -3.87 11.02 -79.52
C GLU A 224 -4.45 11.86 -78.38
N GLN A 225 -5.36 12.79 -78.68
CA GLN A 225 -6.07 13.58 -77.68
C GLN A 225 -6.95 12.73 -76.75
N ARG A 226 -7.66 11.71 -77.27
CA ARG A 226 -8.43 10.76 -76.43
C ARG A 226 -7.53 9.91 -75.55
N ARG A 227 -6.38 9.49 -76.05
CA ARG A 227 -5.38 8.75 -75.26
C ARG A 227 -4.81 9.63 -74.16
N GLN A 228 -4.52 10.88 -74.46
CA GLN A 228 -3.98 11.84 -73.50
C GLN A 228 -5.02 12.17 -72.41
N LYS A 229 -6.27 12.41 -72.80
CA LYS A 229 -7.38 12.59 -71.85
C LYS A 229 -7.60 11.36 -70.98
N ALA A 230 -7.55 10.15 -71.55
CA ALA A 230 -7.66 8.92 -70.77
C ALA A 230 -6.48 8.71 -69.79
N LEU A 231 -5.27 9.15 -70.15
CA LEU A 231 -4.11 9.13 -69.25
C LEU A 231 -4.25 10.17 -68.12
N GLU A 232 -4.76 11.36 -68.44
CA GLU A 232 -5.05 12.40 -67.46
C GLU A 232 -6.16 11.97 -66.48
N ASP A 233 -7.25 11.40 -66.99
CA ASP A 233 -8.35 10.86 -66.17
C ASP A 233 -7.87 9.70 -65.29
N ALA A 234 -7.00 8.82 -65.81
CA ALA A 234 -6.39 7.74 -65.02
C ALA A 234 -5.43 8.28 -63.94
N HIS A 235 -4.65 9.31 -64.24
CA HIS A 235 -3.79 9.98 -63.25
C HIS A 235 -4.61 10.68 -62.18
N ALA A 236 -5.71 11.34 -62.55
CA ALA A 236 -6.64 11.97 -61.61
C ALA A 236 -7.30 10.93 -60.69
N GLY A 237 -7.77 9.80 -61.25
CA GLY A 237 -8.33 8.70 -60.47
C GLY A 237 -7.32 8.06 -59.51
N MET A 238 -6.07 7.87 -59.95
CA MET A 238 -5.00 7.38 -59.07
C MET A 238 -4.68 8.37 -57.95
N ALA A 239 -4.68 9.67 -58.23
CA ALA A 239 -4.47 10.71 -57.22
C ALA A 239 -5.60 10.74 -56.18
N GLN A 240 -6.85 10.56 -56.60
CA GLN A 240 -8.00 10.47 -55.70
C GLN A 240 -7.92 9.25 -54.78
N ILE A 241 -7.61 8.07 -55.32
CA ILE A 241 -7.47 6.84 -54.52
C ILE A 241 -6.29 6.96 -53.54
N ALA A 242 -5.18 7.57 -53.95
CA ALA A 242 -4.06 7.84 -53.06
C ALA A 242 -4.47 8.77 -51.89
N ALA A 243 -5.20 9.84 -52.18
CA ALA A 243 -5.69 10.77 -51.15
C ALA A 243 -6.71 10.11 -50.19
N GLU A 244 -7.62 9.29 -50.70
CA GLU A 244 -8.59 8.54 -49.87
C GLU A 244 -7.88 7.52 -48.97
N ARG A 245 -6.82 6.87 -49.47
CA ARG A 245 -6.01 5.95 -48.68
C ARG A 245 -5.20 6.68 -47.60
N ASP A 246 -4.59 7.80 -47.92
CA ASP A 246 -3.84 8.61 -46.96
C ASP A 246 -4.77 9.12 -45.85
N ALA A 247 -5.99 9.56 -46.21
CA ALA A 247 -7.01 9.96 -45.23
C ALA A 247 -7.47 8.78 -44.35
N TRP A 248 -7.71 7.61 -44.94
CA TRP A 248 -8.10 6.42 -44.20
C TRP A 248 -7.00 5.92 -43.26
N GLU A 249 -5.74 5.95 -43.69
CA GLU A 249 -4.59 5.56 -42.85
C GLU A 249 -4.42 6.54 -41.67
N GLN A 250 -4.65 7.84 -41.87
CA GLN A 250 -4.64 8.85 -40.80
C GLN A 250 -5.79 8.64 -39.80
N GLU A 251 -7.02 8.41 -40.29
CA GLU A 251 -8.17 8.13 -39.42
C GLU A 251 -7.98 6.82 -38.63
N TYR A 252 -7.42 5.79 -39.27
CA TYR A 252 -7.13 4.52 -38.62
C TYR A 252 -6.04 4.66 -37.54
N ALA A 253 -4.96 5.41 -37.83
CA ALA A 253 -3.92 5.71 -36.85
C ALA A 253 -4.50 6.48 -35.65
N ALA A 254 -5.27 7.55 -35.91
CA ALA A 254 -5.89 8.36 -34.86
C ALA A 254 -6.87 7.54 -34.00
N ASN A 255 -7.69 6.68 -34.60
CA ASN A 255 -8.63 5.84 -33.87
C ASN A 255 -7.92 4.75 -33.04
N LYS A 256 -6.83 4.18 -33.57
CA LYS A 256 -6.00 3.21 -32.84
C LYS A 256 -5.31 3.86 -31.64
N GLU A 257 -4.79 5.08 -31.78
CA GLU A 257 -4.20 5.84 -30.68
C GLU A 257 -5.23 6.23 -29.63
N ALA A 258 -6.41 6.72 -30.06
CA ALA A 258 -7.51 7.05 -29.15
C ALA A 258 -7.98 5.82 -28.35
N LYS A 259 -8.10 4.66 -29.01
CA LYS A 259 -8.46 3.41 -28.36
C LYS A 259 -7.38 2.95 -27.37
N ALA A 260 -6.11 3.04 -27.74
CA ALA A 260 -5.00 2.68 -26.84
C ALA A 260 -4.95 3.60 -25.61
N GLN A 261 -5.21 4.89 -25.76
CA GLN A 261 -5.29 5.84 -24.64
C GLN A 261 -6.49 5.55 -23.74
N ALA A 262 -7.65 5.24 -24.30
CA ALA A 262 -8.84 4.86 -23.55
C ALA A 262 -8.62 3.56 -22.75
N GLU A 263 -7.97 2.56 -23.35
CA GLU A 263 -7.60 1.31 -22.66
C GLU A 263 -6.58 1.56 -21.55
N ALA A 264 -5.57 2.42 -21.77
CA ALA A 264 -4.60 2.79 -20.75
C ALA A 264 -5.26 3.51 -19.55
N GLN A 265 -6.17 4.45 -19.80
CA GLN A 265 -6.92 5.13 -18.75
C GLN A 265 -7.87 4.19 -18.01
N ALA A 266 -8.51 3.25 -18.72
CA ALA A 266 -9.34 2.22 -18.09
C ALA A 266 -8.51 1.29 -17.19
N MET A 267 -7.31 0.88 -17.63
CA MET A 267 -6.38 0.09 -16.81
C MET A 267 -5.90 0.89 -15.59
N GLN A 268 -5.55 2.17 -15.75
CA GLN A 268 -5.19 3.04 -14.63
C GLN A 268 -6.34 3.20 -13.62
N ALA A 269 -7.57 3.37 -14.09
CA ALA A 269 -8.74 3.46 -13.22
C ALA A 269 -9.04 2.14 -12.49
N GLN A 270 -8.83 0.99 -13.13
CA GLN A 270 -8.94 -0.32 -12.48
C GLN A 270 -7.83 -0.54 -11.45
N ALA A 271 -6.59 -0.18 -11.76
CA ALA A 271 -5.47 -0.25 -10.83
C ALA A 271 -5.68 0.66 -9.61
N ALA A 272 -6.17 1.90 -9.82
CA ALA A 272 -6.50 2.81 -8.74
C ALA A 272 -7.64 2.28 -7.86
N ARG A 273 -8.65 1.63 -8.44
CA ARG A 273 -9.73 0.98 -7.67
C ARG A 273 -9.21 -0.16 -6.82
N LEU A 274 -8.33 -1.02 -7.36
CA LEU A 274 -7.72 -2.12 -6.61
C LEU A 274 -6.84 -1.58 -5.47
N ALA A 275 -6.02 -0.57 -5.74
CA ALA A 275 -5.19 0.07 -4.72
C ALA A 275 -6.03 0.69 -3.59
N ALA A 276 -7.15 1.36 -3.94
CA ALA A 276 -8.06 1.95 -2.96
C ALA A 276 -8.79 0.89 -2.12
N THR A 277 -9.20 -0.24 -2.73
CA THR A 277 -9.81 -1.35 -1.98
C THR A 277 -8.83 -2.02 -1.02
N ASP A 278 -7.56 -2.13 -1.42
CA ASP A 278 -6.51 -2.68 -0.57
C ASP A 278 -6.20 -1.73 0.60
N GLU A 279 -6.20 -0.42 0.34
CA GLU A 279 -6.02 0.60 1.38
C GLU A 279 -7.16 0.58 2.41
N GLU A 280 -8.42 0.53 1.97
CA GLU A 280 -9.58 0.44 2.87
C GLU A 280 -9.57 -0.87 3.68
N ALA A 281 -9.24 -2.00 3.07
CA ALA A 281 -9.11 -3.27 3.77
C ALA A 281 -8.01 -3.24 4.84
N LEU A 282 -6.90 -2.54 4.57
CA LEU A 282 -5.83 -2.32 5.54
C LEU A 282 -6.29 -1.44 6.70
N GLU A 283 -7.00 -0.36 6.44
CA GLU A 283 -7.54 0.51 7.49
C GLU A 283 -8.54 -0.23 8.40
N GLN A 284 -9.42 -1.04 7.82
CA GLN A 284 -10.35 -1.88 8.59
C GLN A 284 -9.61 -2.89 9.47
N ARG A 285 -8.58 -3.55 8.93
CA ARG A 285 -7.72 -4.47 9.71
C ARG A 285 -7.04 -3.73 10.85
N LYS A 286 -6.41 -2.58 10.60
CA LYS A 286 -5.76 -1.73 11.62
C LYS A 286 -6.74 -1.31 12.72
N ASN A 287 -7.93 -0.85 12.35
CA ASN A 287 -8.96 -0.47 13.32
C ASN A 287 -9.43 -1.67 14.15
N SER A 288 -9.58 -2.85 13.54
CA SER A 288 -9.91 -4.09 14.26
C SER A 288 -8.80 -4.51 15.22
N PHE A 289 -7.53 -4.35 14.83
CA PHE A 289 -6.37 -4.68 15.65
C PHE A 289 -6.25 -3.70 16.81
N ARG A 290 -6.44 -2.41 16.57
CA ARG A 290 -6.44 -1.40 17.62
C ARG A 290 -7.56 -1.63 18.63
N SER A 291 -8.79 -1.88 18.18
CA SER A 291 -9.91 -2.18 19.08
C SER A 291 -9.67 -3.46 19.88
N ARG A 292 -9.17 -4.53 19.23
CA ARG A 292 -8.75 -5.76 19.94
C ARG A 292 -7.63 -5.49 20.93
N ALA A 293 -6.59 -4.75 20.56
CA ALA A 293 -5.46 -4.43 21.43
C ALA A 293 -5.90 -3.57 22.62
N ILE A 294 -6.76 -2.58 22.42
CA ILE A 294 -7.33 -1.77 23.52
C ILE A 294 -8.16 -2.67 24.44
N ASN A 295 -9.04 -3.51 23.91
CA ASN A 295 -9.85 -4.42 24.72
C ASN A 295 -9.02 -5.50 25.42
N VAL A 296 -7.92 -5.94 24.81
CA VAL A 296 -6.95 -6.86 25.39
C VAL A 296 -6.18 -6.15 26.49
N VAL A 297 -5.52 -5.02 26.24
CA VAL A 297 -4.76 -4.29 27.28
C VAL A 297 -5.67 -3.79 28.40
N ALA A 298 -6.90 -3.36 28.11
CA ALA A 298 -7.87 -2.93 29.12
C ALA A 298 -8.55 -4.11 29.85
N GLY A 299 -8.84 -5.21 29.14
CA GLY A 299 -9.68 -6.33 29.60
C GLY A 299 -8.94 -7.60 29.98
N VAL A 300 -7.71 -7.83 29.51
CA VAL A 300 -6.81 -8.91 29.98
C VAL A 300 -6.49 -8.76 31.45
N ALA A 301 -6.56 -7.53 31.98
CA ALA A 301 -6.48 -7.30 33.41
C ALA A 301 -7.76 -7.69 34.20
N SER A 302 -8.88 -8.04 33.54
CA SER A 302 -10.14 -8.40 34.24
C SER A 302 -10.61 -9.84 33.99
N SER A 303 -10.32 -10.45 32.84
CA SER A 303 -10.69 -11.86 32.57
C SER A 303 -9.49 -12.82 32.46
N THR A 304 -8.29 -12.29 32.24
CA THR A 304 -7.04 -13.06 32.14
C THR A 304 -6.07 -12.75 33.27
N VAL A 305 -6.42 -11.88 34.21
CA VAL A 305 -5.71 -11.76 35.49
C VAL A 305 -5.79 -13.04 36.33
N GLY A 306 -6.77 -13.91 36.04
CA GLY A 306 -6.78 -15.28 36.58
C GLY A 306 -5.81 -16.26 35.93
N ALA A 307 -5.37 -16.04 34.67
CA ALA A 307 -4.58 -17.02 33.90
C ALA A 307 -3.18 -16.53 33.49
N PHE A 308 -2.99 -15.21 33.26
CA PHE A 308 -1.70 -14.56 33.01
C PHE A 308 -1.07 -14.00 34.30
N THR A 309 -1.85 -13.55 35.28
CA THR A 309 -1.32 -13.07 36.58
C THR A 309 -1.71 -13.92 37.79
N GLY A 310 -2.57 -14.93 37.61
CA GLY A 310 -3.08 -15.76 38.72
C GLY A 310 -2.03 -16.63 39.42
N ALA A 311 -0.87 -16.81 38.80
CA ALA A 311 0.30 -17.49 39.40
C ALA A 311 1.50 -16.55 39.65
N ILE A 312 1.39 -15.25 39.30
CA ILE A 312 2.54 -14.33 39.11
C ILE A 312 2.21 -12.91 39.67
N ALA A 313 1.35 -12.76 40.68
CA ALA A 313 1.14 -11.43 41.28
C ALA A 313 2.43 -10.89 41.96
N GLY A 314 3.19 -11.77 42.60
CA GLY A 314 4.48 -11.40 43.22
C GLY A 314 5.68 -11.36 42.27
N ARG A 315 5.54 -11.84 41.01
CA ARG A 315 6.64 -11.85 40.02
C ARG A 315 6.42 -10.90 38.85
N ALA A 316 5.22 -10.35 38.68
CA ALA A 316 4.91 -9.46 37.55
C ALA A 316 5.64 -8.12 37.65
N ALA A 317 5.83 -7.60 38.87
CA ALA A 317 6.63 -6.41 39.10
C ALA A 317 8.11 -6.67 38.79
N ASP A 318 8.68 -7.76 39.31
CA ASP A 318 10.06 -8.18 39.03
C ASP A 318 10.29 -8.38 37.53
N GLU A 319 9.38 -9.06 36.83
CA GLU A 319 9.48 -9.31 35.39
C GLU A 319 9.35 -8.02 34.58
N ALA A 320 8.42 -7.14 34.95
CA ALA A 320 8.28 -5.85 34.31
C ALA A 320 9.56 -5.02 34.46
N VAL A 321 10.07 -4.92 35.68
CA VAL A 321 11.31 -4.20 35.96
C VAL A 321 12.49 -4.83 35.24
N HIS A 322 12.62 -6.16 35.24
CA HIS A 322 13.70 -6.85 34.54
C HIS A 322 13.63 -6.60 33.03
N SER A 323 12.43 -6.68 32.46
CA SER A 323 12.19 -6.42 31.04
C SER A 323 12.50 -4.99 30.63
N ILE A 324 12.37 -4.00 31.53
CA ILE A 324 12.63 -2.58 31.24
C ILE A 324 14.08 -2.19 31.56
N PHE A 325 14.65 -2.63 32.68
CA PHE A 325 15.93 -2.14 33.21
C PHE A 325 17.11 -3.08 32.99
N ASP A 326 16.89 -4.40 32.85
CA ASP A 326 17.99 -5.38 32.86
C ASP A 326 18.34 -5.95 31.47
N ARG A 327 17.51 -5.75 30.44
CA ARG A 327 17.80 -6.16 29.06
C ARG A 327 18.92 -5.30 28.45
N LYS A 328 20.02 -5.94 28.03
CA LYS A 328 21.18 -5.38 27.30
C LYS A 328 21.43 -6.16 26.03
#